data_AF-A0A2J8NNM0-F1
#
_entry.id   AF-A0A2J8NNM0-F1
#
_cell.length_a   1.000
_cell.length_b   1.000
_cell.length_c   1.000
_cell.angle_alpha   90.00
_cell.angle_beta   90.00
_cell.angle_gamma   90.00
#
_symmetry.space_group_name_H-M   'P 1'
#
loop_
_entity.id
_entity.type
_entity.pdbx_description
1 polymer ?
#
loop_
_entity_poly.entity_id
_entity_poly.type
_entity_poly.pdbx_seq_one_letter_code
_entity_poly.pdbx_strand_id
1 'polypeptide(L)'
;NTTYSFLTTFFKEISEVFPDQFIHLGGDEVEFKCWVLDIIATINKGSIVWQEVFDDKAKLAPGTIVEVWKDSAYPEELSRVTASGFPVILSAPWYLDLISYGQDWRKYYKVEPLDFGGTQEQKQLFIGGEACLWGEYVDATNLTPRLWPRASAVGERLWSSKDVRDMDDAYDRLTRHRCRMVKRGIAAQPLYAGYCNHENM
;
A
#
# COMPACT_ATOMS: atom_id res chain seq x y z
N ASN A 1 -27.06 -12.28 18.44
CA ASN A 1 -25.75 -12.90 18.14
C ASN A 1 -24.68 -11.99 18.73
N THR A 2 -23.89 -12.48 19.70
CA THR A 2 -22.98 -11.68 20.53
C THR A 2 -21.80 -11.09 19.75
N THR A 3 -21.31 -11.81 18.73
CA THR A 3 -20.19 -11.35 17.88
C THR A 3 -20.52 -10.04 17.16
N TYR A 4 -21.69 -9.98 16.50
CA TYR A 4 -22.11 -8.76 15.80
C TYR A 4 -22.34 -7.59 16.77
N SER A 5 -22.89 -7.85 17.96
CA SER A 5 -23.06 -6.82 19.00
C SER A 5 -21.72 -6.25 19.48
N PHE A 6 -20.72 -7.11 19.66
CA PHE A 6 -19.37 -6.70 20.02
C PHE A 6 -18.77 -5.83 18.90
N LEU A 7 -18.81 -6.30 17.66
CA LEU A 7 -18.23 -5.59 16.52
C LEU A 7 -18.90 -4.22 16.28
N THR A 8 -20.22 -4.13 16.41
CA THR A 8 -20.91 -2.83 16.32
C THR A 8 -20.43 -1.86 17.39
N THR A 9 -20.27 -2.32 18.64
CA THR A 9 -19.80 -1.47 19.74
C THR A 9 -18.34 -1.05 19.53
N PHE A 10 -17.49 -2.00 19.13
CA PHE A 10 -16.09 -1.78 18.86
C PHE A 10 -15.87 -0.79 17.71
N PHE A 11 -16.48 -1.02 16.53
CA PHE A 11 -16.31 -0.12 15.39
C PHE A 11 -16.96 1.24 15.59
N LYS A 12 -17.94 1.36 16.49
CA LYS A 12 -18.46 2.67 16.90
C LYS A 12 -17.39 3.49 17.60
N GLU A 13 -16.67 2.91 18.56
CA GLU A 13 -15.51 3.56 19.22
C GLU A 13 -14.43 3.94 18.19
N ILE A 14 -14.03 3.00 17.32
CA ILE A 14 -13.04 3.25 16.27
C ILE A 14 -13.47 4.43 15.38
N SER A 15 -14.75 4.49 14.98
CA SER A 15 -15.26 5.57 14.11
C SER A 15 -15.23 6.97 14.75
N GLU A 16 -15.24 7.04 16.08
CA GLU A 16 -15.19 8.28 16.87
C GLU A 16 -13.74 8.69 17.18
N VAL A 17 -12.86 7.71 17.38
CA VAL A 17 -11.43 7.93 17.62
C VAL A 17 -10.72 8.37 16.34
N PHE A 18 -11.01 7.73 15.21
CA PHE A 18 -10.34 8.01 13.94
C PHE A 18 -11.22 8.88 13.03
N PRO A 19 -10.83 10.14 12.76
CA PRO A 19 -11.66 11.07 11.98
C PRO A 19 -11.69 10.75 10.48
N ASP A 20 -10.73 9.96 9.98
CA ASP A 20 -10.62 9.61 8.56
C ASP A 20 -11.89 8.96 8.01
N GLN A 21 -12.20 9.20 6.73
CA GLN A 21 -13.45 8.72 6.12
C GLN A 21 -13.50 7.20 5.99
N PHE A 22 -12.34 6.52 5.94
CA PHE A 22 -12.24 5.10 5.68
C PHE A 22 -11.74 4.33 6.90
N ILE A 23 -12.18 3.07 7.00
CA ILE A 23 -11.63 2.09 7.94
C ILE A 23 -11.21 0.87 7.12
N HIS A 24 -9.97 0.41 7.31
CA HIS A 24 -9.50 -0.84 6.73
C HIS A 24 -10.03 -2.02 7.56
N LEU A 25 -10.81 -2.91 6.96
CA LEU A 25 -11.48 -4.02 7.66
C LEU A 25 -10.67 -5.31 7.64
N GLY A 26 -9.55 -5.33 6.90
CA GLY A 26 -8.74 -6.53 6.68
C GLY A 26 -9.47 -7.50 5.76
N GLY A 27 -9.68 -8.72 6.25
CA GLY A 27 -10.37 -9.79 5.51
C GLY A 27 -9.44 -10.69 4.71
N ASP A 28 -8.14 -10.58 4.93
CA ASP A 28 -7.07 -11.40 4.36
C ASP A 28 -6.93 -12.76 5.07
N GLU A 29 -6.43 -13.75 4.32
CA GLU A 29 -5.99 -15.07 4.82
C GLU A 29 -6.96 -15.83 5.77
N VAL A 30 -8.27 -15.60 5.65
CA VAL A 30 -9.27 -16.30 6.46
C VAL A 30 -9.49 -17.72 5.95
N GLU A 31 -9.49 -18.72 6.85
CA GLU A 31 -10.01 -20.06 6.54
C GLU A 31 -11.54 -19.99 6.39
N PHE A 32 -12.05 -19.88 5.15
CA PHE A 32 -13.43 -19.43 4.91
C PHE A 32 -14.55 -20.48 5.12
N LYS A 33 -15.60 -20.03 5.82
CA LYS A 33 -17.00 -20.36 5.49
C LYS A 33 -18.05 -19.25 5.70
N CYS A 34 -17.76 -18.14 6.38
CA CYS A 34 -18.72 -17.02 6.54
C CYS A 34 -18.02 -15.76 7.08
N TRP A 35 -18.03 -14.64 6.35
CA TRP A 35 -17.78 -13.30 6.93
C TRP A 35 -18.70 -12.24 6.33
N VAL A 36 -18.99 -11.21 7.13
CA VAL A 36 -20.10 -10.27 6.98
C VAL A 36 -19.59 -8.84 6.82
N LEU A 37 -19.89 -8.25 5.65
CA LEU A 37 -19.69 -6.83 5.36
C LEU A 37 -20.85 -5.94 5.85
N ASP A 38 -21.97 -6.54 6.30
CA ASP A 38 -23.18 -5.81 6.69
C ASP A 38 -23.01 -4.95 7.96
N ILE A 39 -21.90 -5.10 8.72
CA ILE A 39 -21.69 -4.38 9.99
C ILE A 39 -21.32 -2.91 9.74
N ILE A 40 -20.46 -2.63 8.75
CA ILE A 40 -19.89 -1.28 8.55
C ILE A 40 -20.84 -0.36 7.79
N ALA A 41 -21.79 -0.91 7.01
CA ALA A 41 -22.87 -0.12 6.41
C ALA A 41 -23.72 0.65 7.45
N THR A 42 -23.68 0.25 8.73
CA THR A 42 -24.40 0.92 9.81
C THR A 42 -23.65 2.14 10.36
N ILE A 43 -22.35 2.26 10.11
CA ILE A 43 -21.55 3.44 10.48
C ILE A 43 -21.26 4.26 9.21
N ASN A 44 -21.36 5.58 9.30
CA ASN A 44 -21.22 6.48 8.15
C ASN A 44 -19.73 6.68 7.75
N LYS A 45 -19.03 5.58 7.46
CA LYS A 45 -17.61 5.51 7.05
C LYS A 45 -17.47 4.60 5.83
N GLY A 46 -16.52 4.91 4.95
CA GLY A 46 -16.12 4.03 3.85
C GLY A 46 -15.31 2.83 4.35
N SER A 47 -15.23 1.78 3.53
CA SER A 47 -14.50 0.55 3.84
C SER A 47 -13.37 0.32 2.84
N ILE A 48 -12.21 -0.07 3.36
CA ILE A 48 -11.11 -0.65 2.58
C ILE A 48 -10.98 -2.11 3.00
N VAL A 49 -10.80 -3.02 2.04
CA VAL A 49 -10.67 -4.47 2.28
C VAL A 49 -9.52 -5.04 1.46
N TRP A 50 -8.89 -6.09 1.97
CA TRP A 50 -7.97 -6.88 1.16
C TRP A 50 -8.70 -7.65 0.06
N GLN A 51 -7.99 -7.99 -1.01
CA GLN A 51 -8.56 -8.58 -2.22
C GLN A 51 -9.35 -9.88 -1.98
N GLU A 52 -9.05 -10.68 -0.97
CA GLU A 52 -9.77 -11.91 -0.65
C GLU A 52 -11.29 -11.72 -0.56
N VAL A 53 -11.71 -10.61 0.05
CA VAL A 53 -13.14 -10.30 0.20
C VAL A 53 -13.83 -10.17 -1.17
N PHE A 54 -13.12 -9.62 -2.15
CA PHE A 54 -13.56 -9.53 -3.54
C PHE A 54 -13.44 -10.89 -4.26
N ASP A 55 -12.30 -11.57 -4.12
CA ASP A 55 -11.99 -12.86 -4.77
C ASP A 55 -13.00 -13.95 -4.38
N ASP A 56 -13.38 -13.99 -3.11
CA ASP A 56 -14.35 -14.92 -2.54
C ASP A 56 -15.81 -14.49 -2.76
N LYS A 57 -16.02 -13.45 -3.59
CA LYS A 57 -17.33 -12.98 -4.07
C LYS A 57 -18.27 -12.54 -2.95
N ALA A 58 -17.73 -11.92 -1.90
CA ALA A 58 -18.55 -11.27 -0.90
C ALA A 58 -19.35 -10.11 -1.55
N LYS A 59 -20.51 -9.78 -0.98
CA LYS A 59 -21.33 -8.65 -1.44
C LYS A 59 -20.72 -7.34 -0.96
N LEU A 60 -19.98 -6.67 -1.83
CA LEU A 60 -19.43 -5.34 -1.57
C LEU A 60 -20.45 -4.24 -1.88
N ALA A 61 -20.52 -3.22 -1.02
CA ALA A 61 -21.29 -2.02 -1.31
C ALA A 61 -20.56 -1.14 -2.34
N PRO A 62 -21.29 -0.38 -3.19
CA PRO A 62 -20.65 0.58 -4.10
C PRO A 62 -19.78 1.57 -3.32
N GLY A 63 -18.55 1.80 -3.79
CA GLY A 63 -17.58 2.68 -3.13
C GLY A 63 -16.66 1.98 -2.12
N THR A 64 -16.86 0.69 -1.82
CA THR A 64 -15.83 -0.11 -1.12
C THR A 64 -14.54 -0.12 -1.94
N ILE A 65 -13.42 0.21 -1.30
CA ILE A 65 -12.09 0.18 -1.91
C ILE A 65 -11.51 -1.21 -1.70
N VAL A 66 -10.97 -1.80 -2.76
CA VAL A 66 -10.26 -3.09 -2.69
C VAL A 66 -8.76 -2.84 -2.78
N GLU A 67 -7.99 -3.42 -1.87
CA GLU A 67 -6.53 -3.36 -1.88
C GLU A 67 -5.93 -4.67 -2.42
N VAL A 68 -5.20 -4.56 -3.53
CA VAL A 68 -4.58 -5.69 -4.24
C VAL A 68 -3.15 -5.89 -3.75
N TRP A 69 -2.90 -7.03 -3.11
CA TRP A 69 -1.67 -7.32 -2.38
C TRP A 69 -0.97 -8.61 -2.79
N LYS A 70 -1.66 -9.55 -3.44
CA LYS A 70 -1.05 -10.79 -3.92
C LYS A 70 -0.26 -10.50 -5.20
N ASP A 71 1.03 -10.78 -5.19
CA ASP A 71 1.93 -10.51 -6.33
C ASP A 71 1.59 -11.37 -7.57
N SER A 72 0.96 -12.52 -7.37
CA SER A 72 0.56 -13.40 -8.48
C SER A 72 -0.54 -12.77 -9.33
N ALA A 73 -0.19 -12.36 -10.55
CA ALA A 73 -1.13 -11.81 -11.54
C ALA A 73 -1.92 -10.58 -11.07
N TYR A 74 -1.32 -9.72 -10.23
CA TYR A 74 -1.97 -8.50 -9.74
C TYR A 74 -2.52 -7.57 -10.86
N PRO A 75 -1.93 -7.46 -12.09
CA PRO A 75 -2.53 -6.64 -13.14
C PRO A 75 -3.91 -7.18 -13.60
N GLU A 76 -4.08 -8.49 -13.59
CA GLU A 76 -5.37 -9.11 -13.89
C GLU A 76 -6.38 -8.85 -12.75
N GLU A 77 -5.92 -8.84 -11.50
CA GLU A 77 -6.77 -8.49 -10.34
C GLU A 77 -7.23 -7.02 -10.42
N LEU A 78 -6.31 -6.09 -10.70
CA LEU A 78 -6.65 -4.67 -10.94
C LEU A 78 -7.72 -4.55 -12.04
N SER A 79 -7.58 -5.33 -13.11
CA SER A 79 -8.55 -5.37 -14.21
C SER A 79 -9.93 -5.88 -13.74
N ARG A 80 -9.97 -6.95 -12.93
CA ARG A 80 -11.22 -7.55 -12.40
C ARG A 80 -11.96 -6.63 -11.42
N VAL A 81 -11.23 -6.03 -10.48
CA VAL A 81 -11.77 -5.12 -9.47
C VAL A 81 -12.37 -3.88 -10.15
N THR A 82 -11.60 -3.23 -11.02
CA THR A 82 -12.06 -2.03 -11.72
C THR A 82 -13.16 -2.32 -12.73
N ALA A 83 -13.17 -3.49 -13.39
CA ALA A 83 -14.29 -3.92 -14.23
C ALA A 83 -15.59 -4.15 -13.46
N SER A 84 -15.49 -4.46 -12.16
CA SER A 84 -16.63 -4.59 -11.26
C SER A 84 -17.08 -3.24 -10.67
N GLY A 85 -16.41 -2.14 -11.03
CA GLY A 85 -16.79 -0.78 -10.64
C GLY A 85 -16.26 -0.34 -9.27
N PHE A 86 -15.34 -1.09 -8.66
CA PHE A 86 -14.77 -0.73 -7.36
C PHE A 86 -13.48 0.08 -7.51
N PRO A 87 -13.28 1.13 -6.68
CA PRO A 87 -11.99 1.77 -6.54
C PRO A 87 -10.94 0.76 -6.05
N VAL A 88 -9.69 0.94 -6.49
CA VAL A 88 -8.61 0.01 -6.18
C VAL A 88 -7.33 0.72 -5.72
N ILE A 89 -6.71 0.12 -4.70
CA ILE A 89 -5.36 0.45 -4.21
C ILE A 89 -4.42 -0.70 -4.55
N LEU A 90 -3.18 -0.39 -4.94
CA LEU A 90 -2.14 -1.40 -5.21
C LEU A 90 -1.07 -1.39 -4.11
N SER A 91 -0.76 -2.55 -3.55
CA SER A 91 0.39 -2.75 -2.67
C SER A 91 1.25 -3.97 -3.04
N ALA A 92 0.73 -4.90 -3.87
CA ALA A 92 1.37 -6.16 -4.24
C ALA A 92 2.88 -6.07 -4.58
N PRO A 93 3.34 -5.19 -5.50
CA PRO A 93 4.75 -5.14 -5.85
C PRO A 93 5.62 -4.34 -4.86
N TRP A 94 5.03 -3.77 -3.80
CA TRP A 94 5.66 -2.81 -2.88
C TRP A 94 5.72 -3.32 -1.43
N TYR A 95 5.93 -4.62 -1.27
CA TYR A 95 6.24 -5.24 0.02
C TYR A 95 7.72 -4.97 0.38
N LEU A 96 7.92 -4.06 1.33
CA LEU A 96 9.24 -3.62 1.79
C LEU A 96 9.79 -4.55 2.90
N ASP A 97 8.95 -5.26 3.62
CA ASP A 97 9.35 -6.32 4.56
C ASP A 97 10.17 -7.42 3.85
N LEU A 98 9.83 -7.74 2.60
CA LEU A 98 10.54 -8.69 1.73
C LEU A 98 11.86 -8.10 1.20
N ILE A 99 12.90 -8.14 2.03
CA ILE A 99 14.23 -7.65 1.66
C ILE A 99 14.94 -8.55 0.64
N SER A 100 15.75 -7.96 -0.24
CA SER A 100 16.64 -8.69 -1.14
C SER A 100 17.98 -7.97 -1.30
N TYR A 101 19.02 -8.69 -1.73
CA TYR A 101 20.34 -8.10 -1.91
C TYR A 101 20.37 -7.16 -3.12
N GLY A 102 21.02 -6.01 -2.96
CA GLY A 102 21.25 -5.05 -4.04
C GLY A 102 20.27 -3.87 -4.01
N GLN A 103 19.95 -3.33 -5.18
CA GLN A 103 19.18 -2.10 -5.36
C GLN A 103 17.70 -2.39 -5.67
N ASP A 104 17.02 -3.07 -4.74
CA ASP A 104 15.60 -3.45 -4.84
C ASP A 104 14.66 -2.23 -5.01
N TRP A 105 15.04 -1.04 -4.54
CA TRP A 105 14.33 0.22 -4.79
C TRP A 105 14.02 0.46 -6.27
N ARG A 106 14.88 -0.04 -7.18
CA ARG A 106 14.68 0.06 -8.63
C ARG A 106 13.53 -0.82 -9.11
N LYS A 107 13.28 -1.98 -8.48
CA LYS A 107 12.11 -2.83 -8.76
C LYS A 107 10.85 -2.05 -8.42
N TYR A 108 10.79 -1.46 -7.23
CA TYR A 108 9.63 -0.68 -6.77
C TYR A 108 9.36 0.53 -7.66
N TYR A 109 10.41 1.27 -8.05
CA TYR A 109 10.31 2.45 -8.90
C TYR A 109 9.82 2.17 -10.33
N LYS A 110 10.17 0.99 -10.87
CA LYS A 110 9.83 0.59 -12.26
C LYS A 110 8.37 0.20 -12.44
N VAL A 111 7.68 -0.15 -11.37
CA VAL A 111 6.24 -0.49 -11.41
C VAL A 111 5.48 0.64 -12.10
N GLU A 112 4.66 0.29 -13.08
CA GLU A 112 3.70 1.19 -13.70
C GLU A 112 2.29 0.73 -13.30
N PRO A 113 1.63 1.41 -12.35
CA PRO A 113 0.39 0.91 -11.77
C PRO A 113 -0.78 0.85 -12.75
N LEU A 114 -0.72 1.62 -13.84
CA LEU A 114 -1.76 1.66 -14.88
C LEU A 114 -1.47 0.72 -16.07
N ASP A 115 -0.41 -0.08 -16.03
CA ASP A 115 -0.08 -1.09 -17.05
C ASP A 115 -0.88 -2.40 -16.80
N PHE A 116 -2.22 -2.27 -16.75
CA PHE A 116 -3.18 -3.38 -16.76
C PHE A 116 -4.24 -3.17 -17.85
N GLY A 117 -4.99 -4.24 -18.16
CA GLY A 117 -6.04 -4.25 -19.17
C GLY A 117 -7.31 -3.55 -18.68
N GLY A 118 -7.75 -2.50 -19.38
CA GLY A 118 -9.01 -1.84 -19.05
C GLY A 118 -9.24 -0.54 -19.82
N THR A 119 -10.47 -0.05 -19.78
CA THR A 119 -10.86 1.24 -20.36
C THR A 119 -10.32 2.41 -19.53
N GLN A 120 -10.44 3.64 -20.06
CA GLN A 120 -10.00 4.82 -19.32
C GLN A 120 -10.80 5.01 -18.03
N GLU A 121 -12.10 4.71 -18.06
CA GLU A 121 -13.00 4.79 -16.90
C GLU A 121 -12.61 3.76 -15.84
N GLN A 122 -12.23 2.54 -16.24
CA GLN A 122 -11.71 1.53 -15.31
C GLN A 122 -10.39 2.00 -14.68
N LYS A 123 -9.49 2.61 -15.46
CA LYS A 123 -8.23 3.14 -14.93
C LYS A 123 -8.42 4.33 -13.99
N GLN A 124 -9.51 5.08 -14.10
CA GLN A 124 -9.84 6.16 -13.15
C GLN A 124 -10.27 5.64 -11.77
N LEU A 125 -10.65 4.36 -11.66
CA LEU A 125 -10.93 3.71 -10.37
C LEU A 125 -9.64 3.34 -9.62
N PHE A 126 -8.48 3.36 -10.27
CA PHE A 126 -7.20 3.26 -9.58
C PHE A 126 -6.92 4.56 -8.84
N ILE A 127 -6.92 4.51 -7.50
CA ILE A 127 -6.81 5.72 -6.66
C ILE A 127 -5.45 5.89 -6.00
N GLY A 128 -4.57 4.90 -6.07
CA GLY A 128 -3.22 4.99 -5.51
C GLY A 128 -2.65 3.66 -5.08
N GLY A 129 -1.77 3.70 -4.08
CA GLY A 129 -1.08 2.52 -3.60
C GLY A 129 -0.36 2.73 -2.29
N GLU A 130 0.08 1.63 -1.71
CA GLU A 130 0.75 1.60 -0.41
C GLU A 130 2.05 0.81 -0.48
N ALA A 131 3.04 1.24 0.30
CA ALA A 131 4.28 0.51 0.50
C ALA A 131 4.20 -0.20 1.86
N CYS A 132 4.01 -1.51 1.85
CA CYS A 132 3.80 -2.29 3.08
C CYS A 132 5.13 -2.61 3.76
N LEU A 133 5.16 -2.51 5.09
CA LEU A 133 6.28 -2.95 5.92
C LEU A 133 5.73 -3.79 7.06
N TRP A 134 5.46 -5.06 6.78
CA TRP A 134 5.00 -6.03 7.76
C TRP A 134 6.02 -6.30 8.87
N GLY A 135 5.51 -6.65 10.05
CA GLY A 135 6.22 -6.59 11.33
C GLY A 135 6.97 -7.85 11.76
N GLU A 136 6.90 -8.95 11.01
CA GLU A 136 7.44 -10.27 11.42
C GLU A 136 8.92 -10.21 11.76
N TYR A 137 9.66 -9.38 11.03
CA TYR A 137 11.10 -9.17 11.20
C TYR A 137 11.47 -7.70 11.37
N VAL A 138 10.49 -6.87 11.75
CA VAL A 138 10.64 -5.41 11.85
C VAL A 138 10.19 -4.92 13.20
N ASP A 139 11.06 -4.17 13.85
CA ASP A 139 10.75 -3.45 15.08
C ASP A 139 11.47 -2.08 15.10
N ALA A 140 11.44 -1.40 16.24
CA ALA A 140 12.09 -0.09 16.39
C ALA A 140 13.60 -0.11 16.07
N THR A 141 14.27 -1.25 16.16
CA THR A 141 15.72 -1.36 15.93
C THR A 141 16.09 -1.27 14.45
N ASN A 142 15.18 -1.63 13.55
CA ASN A 142 15.48 -1.74 12.12
C ASN A 142 14.43 -1.10 11.18
N LEU A 143 13.31 -0.59 11.70
CA LEU A 143 12.23 0.00 10.91
C LEU A 143 12.71 1.12 9.99
N THR A 144 13.38 2.14 10.55
CA THR A 144 13.80 3.32 9.78
C THR A 144 14.76 2.99 8.63
N PRO A 145 15.89 2.27 8.85
CA PRO A 145 16.80 1.93 7.75
C PRO A 145 16.18 0.97 6.74
N ARG A 146 15.28 0.06 7.15
CA ARG A 146 14.58 -0.81 6.22
C ARG A 146 13.60 -0.03 5.35
N LEU A 147 12.84 0.90 5.94
CA LEU A 147 11.82 1.67 5.24
C LEU A 147 12.44 2.69 4.25
N TRP A 148 13.39 3.50 4.71
CA TRP A 148 13.94 4.61 3.95
C TRP A 148 15.35 4.30 3.43
N PRO A 149 15.66 4.58 2.16
CA PRO A 149 14.89 5.35 1.18
C PRO A 149 14.06 4.49 0.22
N ARG A 150 13.89 3.18 0.46
CA ARG A 150 13.16 2.29 -0.46
C ARG A 150 11.72 2.72 -0.67
N ALA A 151 11.01 3.13 0.39
CA ALA A 151 9.66 3.68 0.29
C ALA A 151 9.58 4.96 -0.55
N SER A 152 10.66 5.76 -0.64
CA SER A 152 10.67 6.97 -1.48
C SER A 152 10.57 6.64 -2.98
N ALA A 153 11.00 5.44 -3.40
CA ALA A 153 10.79 4.99 -4.78
C ALA A 153 9.30 4.83 -5.12
N VAL A 154 8.53 4.29 -4.18
CA VAL A 154 7.06 4.18 -4.29
C VAL A 154 6.42 5.56 -4.24
N GLY A 155 6.88 6.42 -3.32
CA GLY A 155 6.42 7.80 -3.22
C GLY A 155 6.59 8.61 -4.51
N GLU A 156 7.74 8.49 -5.19
CA GLU A 156 7.93 9.18 -6.48
C GLU A 156 7.02 8.62 -7.58
N ARG A 157 6.80 7.30 -7.61
CA ARG A 157 5.91 6.64 -8.57
C ARG A 157 4.44 7.05 -8.39
N LEU A 158 3.99 7.24 -7.15
CA LEU A 158 2.60 7.61 -6.86
C LEU A 158 2.35 9.13 -6.99
N TRP A 159 3.39 9.96 -6.92
CA TRP A 159 3.27 11.42 -7.01
C TRP A 159 3.58 11.98 -8.41
N SER A 160 4.64 11.50 -9.05
CA SER A 160 5.19 12.11 -10.26
C SER A 160 4.48 11.60 -11.52
N SER A 161 4.66 12.33 -12.62
CA SER A 161 4.13 11.93 -13.93
C SER A 161 4.60 10.53 -14.35
N LYS A 162 3.76 9.85 -15.14
CA LYS A 162 4.01 8.48 -15.66
C LYS A 162 5.38 8.33 -16.34
N ASP A 163 5.79 9.35 -17.07
CA ASP A 163 7.03 9.42 -17.85
C ASP A 163 8.29 9.72 -17.03
N VAL A 164 8.17 10.10 -15.75
CA VAL A 164 9.30 10.23 -14.83
C VAL A 164 9.77 8.82 -14.42
N ARG A 165 10.74 8.32 -15.18
CA ARG A 165 11.27 6.95 -15.00
C ARG A 165 12.70 6.74 -15.45
N ASP A 166 13.44 7.82 -15.71
CA ASP A 166 14.88 7.74 -15.97
C ASP A 166 15.61 7.23 -14.72
N MET A 167 16.39 6.16 -14.88
CA MET A 167 16.97 5.43 -13.75
C MET A 167 18.24 6.08 -13.20
N ASP A 168 18.94 6.87 -14.01
CA ASP A 168 20.17 7.54 -13.62
C ASP A 168 19.83 8.85 -12.89
N ASP A 169 18.91 9.64 -13.45
CA ASP A 169 18.35 10.83 -12.80
C ASP A 169 17.64 10.47 -11.48
N ALA A 170 16.86 9.39 -11.45
CA ALA A 170 16.25 8.91 -10.21
C ALA A 170 17.31 8.56 -9.15
N TYR A 171 18.39 7.89 -9.53
CA TYR A 171 19.49 7.57 -8.60
C TYR A 171 20.18 8.82 -8.07
N ASP A 172 20.49 9.78 -8.95
CA ASP A 172 21.14 11.04 -8.59
C ASP A 172 20.29 11.88 -7.62
N ARG A 173 18.97 11.97 -7.87
CA ARG A 173 18.06 12.68 -6.98
C ARG A 173 17.82 11.93 -5.67
N LEU A 174 17.66 10.60 -5.71
CA LEU A 174 17.35 9.79 -4.54
C LEU A 174 18.53 9.67 -3.57
N THR A 175 19.77 9.57 -4.07
CA THR A 175 20.97 9.62 -3.21
C THR A 175 21.10 10.95 -2.46
N ARG A 176 20.86 12.07 -3.15
CA ARG A 176 20.82 13.42 -2.54
C ARG A 176 19.65 13.56 -1.55
N HIS A 177 18.49 13.00 -1.87
CA HIS A 177 17.33 12.97 -0.98
C HIS A 177 17.60 12.13 0.28
N ARG A 178 18.27 10.98 0.15
CA ARG A 178 18.75 10.16 1.28
C ARG A 178 19.65 10.96 2.20
N CYS A 179 20.67 11.66 1.68
CA CYS A 179 21.51 12.51 2.52
C CYS A 179 20.72 13.63 3.22
N ARG A 180 19.65 14.15 2.59
CA ARG A 180 18.75 15.12 3.22
C ARG A 180 17.93 14.51 4.35
N MET A 181 17.48 13.27 4.21
CA MET A 181 16.81 12.52 5.28
C MET A 181 17.73 12.30 6.48
N VAL A 182 18.97 11.86 6.23
CA VAL A 182 19.99 11.69 7.28
C VAL A 182 20.26 13.01 8.00
N LYS A 183 20.45 14.12 7.26
CA LYS A 183 20.59 15.45 7.85
C LYS A 183 19.41 15.89 8.72
N ARG A 184 18.22 15.31 8.51
CA ARG A 184 16.99 15.58 9.28
C ARG A 184 16.76 14.57 10.43
N GLY A 185 17.74 13.74 10.75
CA GLY A 185 17.65 12.74 11.83
C GLY A 185 16.94 11.44 11.43
N ILE A 186 16.71 11.20 10.13
CA ILE A 186 16.15 9.93 9.65
C ILE A 186 17.29 9.03 9.19
N ALA A 187 17.52 7.93 9.90
CA ALA A 187 18.57 6.94 9.62
C ALA A 187 18.28 6.09 8.36
N ALA A 188 18.12 6.73 7.20
CA ALA A 188 17.88 6.08 5.91
C ALA A 188 19.13 5.33 5.42
N GLN A 189 18.98 4.08 5.00
CA GLN A 189 20.09 3.24 4.53
C GLN A 189 20.70 3.77 3.21
N PRO A 190 21.96 3.44 2.88
CA PRO A 190 22.55 3.84 1.60
C PRO A 190 21.88 3.12 0.42
N LEU A 191 21.91 3.75 -0.77
CA LEU A 191 21.50 3.10 -2.02
C LEU A 191 22.62 2.23 -2.62
N TYR A 192 23.86 2.68 -2.45
CA TYR A 192 25.08 2.05 -2.93
C TYR A 192 26.29 2.67 -2.21
N ALA A 193 27.51 2.33 -2.62
CA ALA A 193 28.73 2.98 -2.14
C ALA A 193 28.70 4.50 -2.41
N GLY A 194 29.11 5.28 -1.40
CA GLY A 194 29.09 6.74 -1.41
C GLY A 194 29.21 7.29 0.01
N TYR A 195 29.00 8.59 0.20
CA TYR A 195 29.02 9.22 1.53
C TYR A 195 28.08 10.44 1.57
N CYS A 196 27.65 10.81 2.78
CA CYS A 196 27.03 12.10 3.05
C CYS A 196 27.95 12.93 3.97
N ASN A 197 27.94 14.26 3.84
CA ASN A 197 28.78 15.13 4.71
C ASN A 197 28.37 15.11 6.20
N HIS A 198 27.20 14.55 6.55
CA HIS A 198 26.64 14.54 7.91
C HIS A 198 26.19 13.11 8.29
N GLU A 199 27.12 12.16 8.45
CA GLU A 199 26.77 10.77 8.81
C GLU A 199 26.69 10.49 10.32
N ASN A 200 27.09 11.43 11.18
CA ASN A 200 27.13 11.25 12.64
C ASN A 200 26.43 12.39 13.40
N MET A 201 25.10 12.38 13.48
CA MET A 201 24.36 13.08 14.55
C MET A 201 23.40 12.13 15.22
#